data_AF-A0A4Q5RI62-F1
#
_entry.id   AF-A0A4Q5RI62-F1
#
_cell.length_a   1.000
_cell.length_b   1.000
_cell.length_c   1.000
_cell.angle_alpha   90.00
_cell.angle_beta   90.00
_cell.angle_gamma   90.00
#
_symmetry.space_group_name_H-M   'P 1'
#
loop_
_entity.id
_entity.type
_entity.pdbx_description
1 polymer ?
#
loop_
_entity_poly.entity_id
_entity_poly.type
_entity_poly.pdbx_seq_one_letter_code
_entity_poly.pdbx_strand_id
1 'polypeptide(L)'
;PNTEQSMKWRIKRFTNDELRQKFVDMMVPQAEFLGLTVPDDKVQWNEARQAYDFGEVDWEEFWNVVKGNGLCNADRLQARVQAHEEGAWVREAALAHAAKRKARAAVAV
;
A
#
# COMPACT_ATOMS: atom_id res chain seq x y z
N PRO A 1 -17.07 8.09 4.29
CA PRO A 1 -17.27 7.63 5.69
C PRO A 1 -15.97 7.55 6.53
N ASN A 2 -14.91 6.92 6.01
CA ASN A 2 -13.73 6.60 6.82
C ASN A 2 -12.86 7.82 7.16
N THR A 3 -12.83 8.85 6.29
CA THR A 3 -11.93 10.00 6.45
C THR A 3 -12.30 10.85 7.67
N GLU A 4 -13.57 11.18 7.87
CA GLU A 4 -14.02 12.06 8.97
C GLU A 4 -13.68 11.47 10.34
N GLN A 5 -14.02 10.20 10.58
CA GLN A 5 -13.71 9.51 11.83
C GLN A 5 -12.19 9.35 12.04
N SER A 6 -11.46 8.99 10.98
CA SER A 6 -10.01 8.83 11.05
C SER A 6 -9.31 10.15 11.38
N MET A 7 -9.80 11.28 10.85
CA MET A 7 -9.27 12.61 11.18
C MET A 7 -9.63 13.02 12.61
N LYS A 8 -10.87 12.78 13.04
CA LYS A 8 -11.34 13.09 14.40
C LYS A 8 -10.51 12.38 15.46
N TRP A 9 -10.14 11.11 15.22
CA TRP A 9 -9.29 10.34 16.11
C TRP A 9 -7.79 10.48 15.84
N ARG A 10 -7.40 11.36 14.89
CA ARG A 10 -6.01 11.60 14.49
C ARG A 10 -5.27 10.34 14.01
N ILE A 11 -5.99 9.33 13.53
CA ILE A 11 -5.43 8.20 12.78
C ILE A 11 -4.91 8.72 11.44
N LYS A 12 -5.69 9.57 10.76
CA LYS A 12 -5.21 10.41 9.66
C LYS A 12 -4.92 11.80 10.20
N ARG A 13 -3.76 12.35 9.84
CA ARG A 13 -3.37 13.74 10.18
C ARG A 13 -3.55 14.71 9.01
N PHE A 14 -3.61 14.15 7.80
CA PHE A 14 -3.82 14.83 6.55
C PHE A 14 -4.85 14.04 5.74
N THR A 15 -5.60 14.72 4.89
CA THR A 15 -6.50 14.09 3.94
C THR A 15 -5.70 13.37 2.84
N ASN A 16 -6.35 12.45 2.13
CA ASN A 16 -5.71 11.76 1.01
C ASN A 16 -5.26 12.74 -0.08
N ASP A 17 -6.04 13.80 -0.33
CA ASP A 17 -5.73 14.77 -1.38
C ASP A 17 -4.58 15.70 -0.96
N GLU A 18 -4.52 16.10 0.32
CA GLU A 18 -3.37 16.84 0.87
C GLU A 18 -2.06 16.06 0.73
N LEU A 19 -2.08 14.75 1.02
CA LEU A 19 -0.89 13.90 0.85
C LEU A 19 -0.54 13.70 -0.63
N ARG A 20 -1.54 13.56 -1.52
CA ARG A 20 -1.32 13.46 -2.96
C ARG A 20 -0.69 14.73 -3.51
N GLN A 21 -1.22 15.91 -3.15
CA GLN A 21 -0.66 17.19 -3.59
C GLN A 21 0.79 17.34 -3.15
N LYS A 22 1.09 17.10 -1.86
CA LYS A 22 2.47 17.14 -1.34
C LYS A 22 3.40 16.20 -2.12
N PHE A 23 2.94 15.00 -2.45
CA PHE A 23 3.72 14.05 -3.22
C PHE A 23 4.04 14.61 -4.62
N VAL A 24 3.04 15.13 -5.34
CA VAL A 24 3.25 15.74 -6.67
C VAL A 24 4.24 16.90 -6.57
N ASP A 25 4.04 17.83 -5.64
CA ASP A 25 4.92 19.00 -5.47
C ASP A 25 6.38 18.62 -5.18
N MET A 26 6.60 17.52 -4.48
CA MET A 26 7.95 17.00 -4.20
C MET A 26 8.54 16.23 -5.38
N MET A 27 7.74 15.48 -6.13
CA MET A 27 8.23 14.52 -7.12
C MET A 27 8.44 15.14 -8.51
N VAL A 28 7.66 16.14 -8.91
CA VAL A 28 7.82 16.76 -10.23
C VAL A 28 9.22 17.37 -10.41
N PRO A 29 9.76 18.18 -9.46
CA PRO A 29 11.12 18.70 -9.58
C PRO A 29 12.20 17.60 -9.58
N GLN A 30 11.95 16.48 -8.91
CA GLN A 30 12.88 15.33 -8.90
C GLN A 30 12.89 14.62 -10.26
N ALA A 31 11.72 14.47 -10.90
CA ALA A 31 11.62 13.91 -12.24
C ALA A 31 12.34 14.81 -13.26
N GLU A 32 12.12 16.12 -13.19
CA GLU A 32 12.81 17.12 -14.03
C GLU A 32 14.33 17.09 -13.82
N PHE A 33 14.79 17.00 -12.57
CA PHE A 33 16.22 16.88 -12.24
C PHE A 33 16.86 15.64 -12.86
N LEU A 34 16.11 14.53 -12.96
CA LEU A 34 16.54 13.29 -13.60
C LEU A 34 16.39 13.31 -15.13
N GLY A 35 15.87 14.39 -15.72
CA GLY A 35 15.58 14.48 -17.15
C GLY A 35 14.40 13.60 -17.59
N LEU A 36 13.51 13.24 -16.67
CA LEU A 36 12.30 12.46 -16.93
C LEU A 36 11.10 13.38 -17.19
N THR A 37 10.14 12.89 -17.97
CA THR A 37 8.85 13.54 -18.15
C THR A 37 7.77 12.82 -17.34
N VAL A 38 6.90 13.59 -16.69
CA VAL A 38 5.71 13.04 -16.03
C VAL A 38 4.65 12.77 -17.11
N PRO A 39 4.04 11.58 -17.16
CA PRO A 39 3.06 11.22 -18.20
C PRO A 39 1.68 11.82 -17.91
N ASP A 40 1.63 13.14 -17.71
CA ASP A 40 0.41 13.93 -17.51
C ASP A 40 0.64 15.33 -18.09
N ASP A 41 -0.09 15.67 -19.13
CA ASP A 41 0.04 16.94 -19.87
C ASP A 41 -0.51 18.15 -19.09
N LYS A 42 -1.27 17.90 -18.02
CA LYS A 42 -1.83 18.94 -17.15
C LYS A 42 -0.91 19.29 -15.98
N VAL A 43 0.24 18.61 -15.84
CA VAL A 43 1.22 18.93 -14.80
C VAL A 43 1.90 20.26 -15.12
N GLN A 44 1.59 21.27 -14.31
CA GLN A 44 2.17 22.60 -14.44
C GLN A 44 2.28 23.30 -13.09
N TRP A 45 3.34 24.08 -12.91
CA TRP A 45 3.49 24.91 -11.71
C TRP A 45 2.45 26.02 -11.70
N ASN A 46 1.68 26.12 -10.61
CA ASN A 46 0.69 27.18 -10.40
C ASN A 46 1.22 28.21 -9.40
N GLU A 47 1.63 29.38 -9.88
CA GLU A 47 2.18 30.44 -9.03
C GLU A 47 1.20 30.95 -7.98
N ALA A 48 -0.11 30.99 -8.27
CA ALA A 48 -1.10 31.47 -7.31
C ALA A 48 -1.33 30.48 -6.16
N ARG A 49 -1.24 29.18 -6.44
CA ARG A 49 -1.42 28.10 -5.44
C ARG A 49 -0.11 27.70 -4.75
N GLN A 50 1.04 28.08 -5.31
CA GLN A 50 2.36 27.61 -4.89
C GLN A 50 2.44 26.07 -4.84
N ALA A 51 1.85 25.43 -5.87
CA ALA A 51 1.74 23.98 -6.00
C ALA A 51 1.63 23.60 -7.48
N TYR A 52 1.88 22.34 -7.83
CA TYR A 52 1.61 21.84 -9.18
C TYR A 52 0.12 21.49 -9.34
N ASP A 53 -0.49 21.97 -10.42
CA ASP A 53 -1.74 21.39 -10.93
C ASP A 53 -1.41 20.05 -11.59
N PHE A 54 -2.36 19.11 -11.57
CA PHE A 54 -2.24 17.80 -12.22
C PHE A 54 -3.62 17.33 -12.68
N GLY A 55 -3.63 16.36 -13.60
CA GLY A 55 -4.83 15.82 -14.23
C GLY A 55 -5.73 15.04 -13.28
N GLU A 56 -6.92 14.71 -13.79
CA GLU A 56 -7.86 13.88 -13.06
C GLU A 56 -7.37 12.43 -13.03
N VAL A 57 -7.49 11.80 -11.86
CA VAL A 57 -7.20 10.38 -11.70
C VAL A 57 -8.32 9.55 -12.33
N ASP A 58 -7.97 8.48 -13.05
CA ASP A 58 -8.96 7.49 -13.47
C ASP A 58 -9.51 6.75 -12.24
N TRP A 59 -10.62 7.28 -11.71
CA TRP A 59 -11.27 6.72 -10.53
C TRP A 59 -11.98 5.40 -10.83
N GLU A 60 -12.38 5.15 -12.09
CA GLU A 60 -12.99 3.89 -12.47
C GLU A 60 -11.95 2.77 -12.43
N GLU A 61 -10.79 2.97 -13.05
CA GLU A 61 -9.65 2.05 -12.96
C GLU A 61 -9.25 1.82 -11.51
N PHE A 62 -9.09 2.89 -10.72
CA PHE A 62 -8.74 2.80 -9.31
C PHE A 62 -9.69 1.86 -8.54
N TRP A 63 -11.01 2.04 -8.70
CA TRP A 63 -11.97 1.19 -8.01
C TRP A 63 -12.05 -0.23 -8.56
N ASN A 64 -11.80 -0.43 -9.86
CA ASN A 64 -11.69 -1.76 -10.45
C ASN A 64 -10.52 -2.54 -9.85
N VAL A 65 -9.35 -1.90 -9.72
CA VAL A 65 -8.17 -2.50 -9.08
C VAL A 65 -8.42 -2.80 -7.61
N VAL A 66 -9.01 -1.86 -6.86
CA VAL A 66 -9.33 -2.06 -5.43
C VAL A 66 -10.30 -3.22 -5.21
N LYS A 67 -11.26 -3.42 -6.13
CA LYS A 67 -12.23 -4.53 -6.07
C LYS A 67 -11.65 -5.88 -6.49
N GLY A 68 -10.38 -5.95 -6.89
CA GLY A 68 -9.73 -7.21 -7.26
C GLY A 68 -9.68 -7.48 -8.76
N ASN A 69 -10.10 -6.54 -9.62
CA ASN A 69 -10.15 -6.71 -11.07
C ASN A 69 -9.01 -5.99 -11.80
N GLY A 70 -7.92 -5.68 -11.11
CA GLY A 70 -6.72 -5.11 -11.72
C GLY A 70 -5.80 -6.19 -12.28
N LEU A 71 -4.79 -5.73 -13.01
CA LEU A 71 -3.92 -6.57 -13.84
C LEU A 71 -3.30 -7.76 -13.11
N CYS A 72 -2.90 -7.61 -11.84
CA CYS A 72 -2.20 -8.65 -11.09
C CYS A 72 -2.94 -9.09 -9.81
N ASN A 73 -4.18 -8.67 -9.58
CA ASN A 73 -4.85 -8.96 -8.29
C ASN A 73 -4.98 -10.48 -8.04
N ALA A 74 -5.39 -11.22 -9.06
CA ALA A 74 -5.51 -12.68 -9.02
C ALA A 74 -4.15 -13.33 -8.72
N ASP A 75 -3.11 -12.99 -9.50
CA ASP A 75 -1.77 -13.56 -9.33
C ASP A 75 -1.17 -13.25 -7.96
N ARG A 76 -1.36 -12.03 -7.44
CA ARG A 76 -0.87 -11.64 -6.11
C ARG A 76 -1.53 -12.43 -4.99
N LEU A 77 -2.85 -12.62 -5.07
CA LEU A 77 -3.58 -13.42 -4.10
C LEU A 77 -3.19 -14.89 -4.21
N GLN A 78 -3.15 -15.45 -5.41
CA GLN A 78 -2.76 -16.84 -5.65
C GLN A 78 -1.36 -17.13 -5.12
N ALA A 79 -0.38 -16.27 -5.39
CA ALA A 79 0.98 -16.45 -4.87
C ALA A 79 1.02 -16.49 -3.33
N ARG A 80 0.17 -15.69 -2.66
CA ARG A 80 0.06 -15.70 -1.19
C ARG A 80 -0.67 -16.92 -0.66
N VAL A 81 -1.76 -17.32 -1.30
CA VAL A 81 -2.52 -18.53 -0.96
C VAL A 81 -1.62 -19.75 -1.11
N GLN A 82 -0.97 -19.90 -2.27
CA GLN A 82 -0.05 -21.00 -2.56
C GLN A 82 1.08 -21.08 -1.53
N ALA A 83 1.79 -19.97 -1.27
CA ALA A 83 2.84 -19.96 -0.26
C ALA A 83 2.32 -20.32 1.15
N HIS A 84 1.09 -19.93 1.47
CA HIS A 84 0.46 -20.29 2.74
C HIS A 84 0.09 -21.78 2.79
N GLU A 85 -0.58 -22.31 1.77
CA GLU A 85 -1.05 -23.69 1.71
C GLU A 85 0.12 -24.67 1.62
N GLU A 86 1.04 -24.46 0.68
CA GLU A 86 2.22 -25.32 0.51
C GLU A 86 3.16 -25.23 1.72
N GLY A 87 3.20 -24.09 2.40
CA GLY A 87 3.94 -23.89 3.65
C GLY A 87 3.27 -24.45 4.91
N ALA A 88 2.09 -25.08 4.81
CA ALA A 88 1.33 -25.55 5.99
C ALA A 88 2.14 -26.54 6.84
N TRP A 89 2.80 -27.50 6.20
CA TRP A 89 3.58 -28.53 6.90
C TRP A 89 4.72 -27.92 7.73
N VAL A 90 5.32 -26.80 7.29
CA VAL A 90 6.37 -26.11 8.04
C VAL A 90 5.80 -25.51 9.33
N ARG A 91 4.63 -24.88 9.26
CA ARG A 91 3.95 -24.32 10.42
C ARG A 91 3.56 -25.43 11.41
N GLU A 92 3.02 -26.53 10.91
CA GLU A 92 2.67 -27.70 11.71
C GLU A 92 3.89 -28.33 12.38
N ALA A 93 4.99 -28.49 11.63
CA ALA A 93 6.26 -29.01 12.16
C ALA A 93 6.81 -28.10 13.27
N ALA A 94 6.78 -26.78 13.07
CA ALA A 94 7.22 -25.81 14.07
C ALA A 94 6.38 -25.89 15.36
N LEU A 95 5.04 -25.97 15.23
CA LEU A 95 4.13 -26.13 16.37
C LEU A 95 4.38 -27.44 17.13
N ALA A 96 4.50 -28.55 16.41
CA ALA A 96 4.78 -29.86 17.01
C ALA A 96 6.14 -29.88 17.72
N HIS A 97 7.17 -29.26 17.13
CA HIS A 97 8.49 -29.14 17.75
C HIS A 97 8.43 -28.32 19.05
N ALA A 98 7.75 -27.17 19.03
CA ALA A 98 7.58 -26.33 20.19
C ALA A 98 6.83 -27.06 21.33
N ALA A 99 5.77 -27.82 21.00
CA ALA A 99 5.03 -28.62 21.97
C ALA A 99 5.92 -29.68 22.66
N LYS A 100 6.73 -30.40 21.87
CA LYS A 100 7.70 -31.39 22.41
C LYS A 100 8.72 -30.73 23.34
N ARG A 101 9.24 -29.56 22.97
CA ARG A 101 10.18 -28.81 23.82
C ARG A 101 9.53 -28.39 25.14
N LYS A 102 8.30 -27.87 25.09
CA LYS A 102 7.55 -27.47 26.29
C LYS A 102 7.30 -28.66 27.23
N ALA A 103 6.92 -29.82 26.69
CA ALA A 103 6.72 -31.03 27.47
C ALA A 103 8.01 -31.50 28.16
N ARG A 104 9.15 -31.49 27.44
CA ARG A 104 10.45 -31.84 28.03
C ARG A 104 10.87 -30.87 29.14
N ALA A 105 10.65 -29.58 28.96
CA ALA A 105 10.95 -28.58 29.99
C ALA A 105 10.09 -28.77 31.25
N ALA A 106 8.80 -29.11 31.08
CA ALA A 106 7.89 -29.34 32.21
C ALA A 106 8.21 -30.60 33.02
N VAL A 107 8.86 -31.61 32.41
CA VAL A 107 9.31 -32.84 33.10
C VAL A 107 10.66 -32.64 33.79
N ALA A 108 11.44 -31.63 33.40
CA ALA A 108 12.74 -31.32 33.97
C ALA A 108 12.68 -30.39 35.21
N VAL A 109 11.48 -30.00 35.64
CA VAL A 109 11.17 -29.19 36.83
C VAL A 109 10.50 -30.08 37.86
#